data_AF-A0A158EZ27-F1
#
_entry.id   AF-A0A158EZ27-F1
#
_cell.length_a   1.000
_cell.length_b   1.000
_cell.length_c   1.000
_cell.angle_alpha   90.00
_cell.angle_beta   90.00
_cell.angle_gamma   90.00
#
_symmetry.space_group_name_H-M   'P 1'
#
loop_
_entity.id
_entity.type
_entity.pdbx_description
1 polymer ?
#
loop_
_entity_poly.entity_id
_entity_poly.type
_entity_poly.pdbx_seq_one_letter_code
_entity_poly.pdbx_strand_id
1 'polypeptide(L)'
;MLRARDMTSDEPKLHALRAALPELPFDDDGPVFRAPWEAQVFAMTLALHERGVFTWKEWAHALSIAIADAQASGDPDHGDTYYAHWLSALERLSAEKGCVSEAMLAHRRVEWDEAARSTPHGQPIVLRHRHDLTAATLDAYRAAIYRIDGVDGRPDIDMKVGVANAAVVSLLAHREVASAVFVTAFNPFGEVLAPDENARRLRSLVEYVGALGLRALPGAGVDPMNVWIAEASLFVLGATPDTADVLMTAFAQNAVVYVDRAGVPRLLLHPDHR
;
A
#
# COMPACT_ATOMS: atom_id res chain seq x y z
N MET A 1 2.54 43.03 -25.31
CA MET A 1 3.45 43.05 -24.15
C MET A 1 2.97 41.99 -23.16
N LEU A 2 3.44 40.74 -23.29
CA LEU A 2 3.29 39.74 -22.25
C LEU A 2 4.46 39.92 -21.27
N ARG A 3 4.13 40.04 -19.98
CA ARG A 3 5.11 40.18 -18.88
C ARG A 3 6.04 38.98 -18.85
N ALA A 4 7.34 39.25 -18.73
CA ALA A 4 8.36 38.28 -18.37
C ALA A 4 7.94 37.58 -17.06
N ARG A 5 7.99 36.25 -17.05
CA ARG A 5 7.95 35.49 -15.79
C ARG A 5 9.18 35.91 -14.97
N ASP A 6 8.95 36.29 -13.71
CA ASP A 6 10.00 36.64 -12.75
C ASP A 6 11.00 35.48 -12.59
N MET A 7 12.18 35.64 -13.19
CA MET A 7 13.34 34.73 -13.08
C MET A 7 14.17 35.00 -11.80
N THR A 8 13.81 36.01 -11.02
CA THR A 8 14.58 36.56 -9.89
C THR A 8 14.38 35.79 -8.57
N SER A 9 13.39 34.90 -8.47
CA SER A 9 13.09 34.17 -7.23
C SER A 9 13.88 32.86 -7.03
N ASP A 10 14.42 32.27 -8.10
CA ASP A 10 15.09 30.96 -8.04
C ASP A 10 16.63 31.03 -7.97
N GLU A 11 17.21 32.20 -8.23
CA GLU A 11 18.66 32.44 -8.20
C GLU A 11 19.35 32.10 -6.86
N PRO A 12 18.77 32.43 -5.68
CA PRO A 12 19.37 32.06 -4.39
C PRO A 12 19.33 30.56 -4.13
N LYS A 13 18.27 29.89 -4.59
CA LYS A 13 18.11 28.43 -4.45
C LYS A 13 19.07 27.68 -5.36
N LEU A 14 19.23 28.14 -6.61
CA LEU A 14 20.17 27.57 -7.57
C LEU A 14 21.62 27.72 -7.10
N HIS A 15 21.95 28.86 -6.49
CA HIS A 15 23.28 29.09 -5.94
C HIS A 15 23.57 28.21 -4.71
N ALA A 16 22.61 28.07 -3.78
CA ALA A 16 22.73 27.17 -2.65
C ALA A 16 22.83 25.70 -3.08
N LEU A 17 22.06 25.31 -4.10
CA LEU A 17 22.11 23.97 -4.69
C LEU A 17 23.48 23.69 -5.33
N ARG A 18 24.01 24.64 -6.12
CA ARG A 18 25.36 24.53 -6.72
C ARG A 18 26.47 24.47 -5.67
N ALA A 19 26.32 25.18 -4.56
CA ALA A 19 27.26 25.12 -3.45
C ALA A 19 27.19 23.78 -2.69
N ALA A 20 25.99 23.21 -2.55
CA ALA A 20 25.77 21.93 -1.88
C ALA A 20 26.12 20.72 -2.76
N LEU A 21 26.04 20.85 -4.08
CA LEU A 21 26.21 19.79 -5.08
C LEU A 21 27.14 20.24 -6.21
N PRO A 22 28.45 20.36 -5.94
CA PRO A 22 29.42 20.88 -6.91
C PRO A 22 29.62 19.96 -8.13
N GLU A 23 29.26 18.68 -8.03
CA GLU A 23 29.41 17.68 -9.09
C GLU A 23 28.16 17.51 -9.97
N LEU A 24 27.10 18.29 -9.71
CA LEU A 24 25.89 18.29 -10.54
C LEU A 24 26.23 18.75 -11.98
N PRO A 25 25.90 17.99 -13.03
CA PRO A 25 26.01 18.48 -14.40
C PRO A 25 25.13 19.71 -14.62
N PHE A 26 25.75 20.87 -14.82
CA PHE A 26 25.10 22.15 -15.09
C PHE A 26 25.51 22.69 -16.46
N ASP A 27 24.55 23.29 -17.18
CA ASP A 27 24.82 24.24 -18.26
C ASP A 27 24.54 25.68 -17.79
N ASP A 28 24.57 26.65 -18.72
CA ASP A 28 24.33 28.06 -18.41
C ASP A 28 22.87 28.33 -17.94
N ASP A 29 21.94 27.39 -18.16
CA ASP A 29 20.51 27.52 -17.87
C ASP A 29 20.03 26.62 -16.71
N GLY A 30 20.81 25.64 -16.25
CA GLY A 30 20.48 24.81 -15.09
C GLY A 30 21.03 23.37 -15.11
N PRO A 31 20.46 22.46 -14.30
CA PRO A 31 20.85 21.05 -14.30
C PRO A 31 20.51 20.37 -15.63
N VAL A 32 21.47 19.63 -16.18
CA VAL A 32 21.30 18.91 -17.45
C VAL A 32 20.72 17.52 -17.18
N PHE A 33 19.70 17.14 -17.97
CA PHE A 33 19.04 15.83 -17.91
C PHE A 33 19.07 15.14 -19.27
N ARG A 34 19.53 13.89 -19.30
CA ARG A 34 19.59 13.02 -20.49
C ARG A 34 18.32 12.19 -20.67
N ALA A 35 17.53 12.04 -19.61
CA ALA A 35 16.27 11.33 -19.64
C ALA A 35 15.23 11.99 -18.70
N PRO A 36 13.92 11.84 -18.98
CA PRO A 36 12.86 12.43 -18.15
C PRO A 36 12.92 12.00 -16.67
N TRP A 37 13.38 10.78 -16.38
CA TRP A 37 13.47 10.28 -15.01
C TRP A 37 14.54 11.01 -14.18
N GLU A 38 15.62 11.50 -14.80
CA GLU A 38 16.67 12.24 -14.10
C GLU A 38 16.13 13.57 -13.55
N ALA A 39 15.32 14.27 -14.37
CA ALA A 39 14.62 15.49 -13.96
C ALA A 39 13.62 15.22 -12.81
N GLN A 40 12.95 14.07 -12.83
CA GLN A 40 12.02 13.68 -11.77
C GLN A 40 12.73 13.40 -10.45
N VAL A 41 13.84 12.65 -10.45
CA VAL A 41 14.64 12.37 -9.25
C VAL A 41 15.18 13.66 -8.64
N PHE A 42 15.67 14.57 -9.49
CA PHE A 42 16.09 15.91 -9.06
C PHE A 42 14.94 16.69 -8.41
N ALA A 43 13.79 16.77 -9.07
CA ALA A 43 12.62 17.49 -8.57
C ALA A 43 12.10 16.91 -7.24
N MET A 44 12.07 15.57 -7.10
CA MET A 44 11.68 14.91 -5.85
C MET A 44 12.66 15.21 -4.72
N THR A 45 13.96 15.19 -4.99
CA THR A 45 15.00 15.55 -4.01
C THR A 45 14.79 16.97 -3.50
N LEU A 46 14.59 17.93 -4.41
CA LEU A 46 14.34 19.32 -4.05
C LEU A 46 13.06 19.47 -3.24
N ALA A 47 11.97 18.83 -3.66
CA ALA A 47 10.68 18.90 -2.97
C ALA A 47 10.74 18.32 -1.55
N LEU A 48 11.46 17.21 -1.33
CA LEU A 48 11.63 16.61 0.00
C LEU A 48 12.50 17.47 0.91
N HIS A 49 13.56 18.08 0.36
CA HIS A 49 14.35 19.07 1.08
C HIS A 49 13.52 20.29 1.48
N GLU A 50 12.77 20.90 0.54
CA GLU A 50 11.93 22.08 0.81
C GLU A 50 10.86 21.80 1.86
N ARG A 51 10.42 20.55 1.99
CA ARG A 51 9.49 20.08 3.03
C ARG A 51 10.18 19.72 4.35
N GLY A 52 11.50 19.86 4.44
CA GLY A 52 12.28 19.63 5.66
C GLY A 52 12.46 18.15 6.01
N VAL A 53 12.25 17.22 5.07
CA VAL A 53 12.42 15.77 5.30
C VAL A 53 13.88 15.43 5.61
N PHE A 54 14.80 16.10 4.92
CA PHE A 54 16.23 16.03 5.18
C PHE A 54 16.89 17.38 4.86
N THR A 55 18.07 17.59 5.41
CA THR A 55 18.94 18.74 5.14
C THR A 55 19.88 18.47 3.97
N TRP A 56 20.41 19.51 3.33
CA TRP A 56 21.45 19.35 2.31
C TRP A 56 22.71 18.64 2.82
N LYS A 57 23.03 18.74 4.11
CA LYS A 57 24.17 18.03 4.71
C LYS A 57 23.94 16.53 4.76
N GLU A 58 22.74 16.10 5.15
CA GLU A 58 22.35 14.69 5.13
C GLU A 58 22.29 14.14 3.70
N TRP A 59 21.75 14.95 2.79
CA TRP A 59 21.72 14.64 1.36
C TRP A 59 23.13 14.38 0.79
N ALA A 60 24.07 15.33 1.00
CA ALA A 60 25.44 15.19 0.52
C ALA A 60 26.11 13.93 1.08
N HIS A 61 25.89 13.62 2.36
CA HIS A 61 26.41 12.41 2.98
C HIS A 61 25.84 11.13 2.34
N ALA A 62 24.51 11.05 2.17
CA ALA A 62 23.86 9.90 1.54
C ALA A 62 24.34 9.70 0.09
N LEU A 63 24.52 10.78 -0.66
CA LEU A 63 25.02 10.74 -2.03
C LEU A 63 26.47 10.23 -2.10
N SER A 64 27.35 10.71 -1.22
CA SER A 64 28.74 10.23 -1.17
C SER A 64 28.82 8.73 -0.87
N ILE A 65 27.97 8.20 0.02
CA ILE A 65 27.91 6.76 0.30
C ILE A 65 27.44 6.00 -0.94
N ALA A 66 26.38 6.47 -1.62
CA ALA A 66 25.85 5.81 -2.81
C ALA A 66 26.88 5.75 -3.96
N ILE A 67 27.64 6.83 -4.16
CA ILE A 67 28.73 6.88 -5.15
C ILE A 67 29.85 5.89 -4.76
N ALA A 68 30.29 5.89 -3.50
CA ALA A 68 31.35 5.01 -3.04
C ALA A 68 30.97 3.52 -3.20
N ASP A 69 29.73 3.14 -2.88
CA ASP A 69 29.22 1.78 -3.06
C ASP A 69 29.20 1.36 -4.54
N ALA A 70 28.80 2.27 -5.43
CA ALA A 70 28.74 1.99 -6.86
C ALA A 70 30.14 1.86 -7.48
N GLN A 71 31.08 2.73 -7.11
CA GLN A 71 32.49 2.64 -7.52
C GLN A 71 33.12 1.34 -7.03
N ALA A 72 32.85 0.92 -5.78
CA ALA A 72 33.30 -0.36 -5.24
C ALA A 72 32.71 -1.57 -5.99
N SER A 73 31.54 -1.40 -6.61
CA SER A 73 30.86 -2.40 -7.43
C SER A 73 31.29 -2.42 -8.89
N GLY A 74 32.30 -1.59 -9.26
CA GLY A 74 32.92 -1.60 -10.59
C GLY A 74 32.32 -0.62 -11.59
N ASP A 75 31.65 0.44 -11.13
CA ASP A 75 31.18 1.52 -12.00
C ASP A 75 32.38 2.31 -12.59
N PRO A 76 32.54 2.37 -13.93
CA PRO A 76 33.65 3.06 -14.59
C PRO A 76 33.54 4.60 -14.63
N ASP A 77 32.54 5.20 -13.97
CA ASP A 77 32.42 6.65 -13.75
C ASP A 77 32.48 7.48 -15.06
N HIS A 78 31.55 7.19 -15.97
CA HIS A 78 31.45 7.86 -17.28
C HIS A 78 30.47 9.05 -17.28
N GLY A 79 30.03 9.51 -16.10
CA GLY A 79 29.08 10.63 -15.94
C GLY A 79 27.65 10.31 -16.37
N ASP A 80 27.39 9.10 -16.87
CA ASP A 80 26.07 8.57 -17.24
C ASP A 80 25.37 7.83 -16.08
N THR A 81 26.10 7.53 -15.00
CA THR A 81 25.59 6.85 -13.80
C THR A 81 25.31 7.79 -12.63
N TYR A 82 25.64 9.08 -12.75
CA TYR A 82 25.50 10.07 -11.68
C TYR A 82 24.06 10.17 -11.12
N TYR A 83 23.04 10.30 -11.97
CA TYR A 83 21.64 10.33 -11.52
C TYR A 83 21.15 8.97 -10.99
N ALA A 84 21.83 7.86 -11.31
CA ALA A 84 21.52 6.56 -10.71
C ALA A 84 22.03 6.49 -9.26
N HIS A 85 23.20 7.06 -8.96
CA HIS A 85 23.66 7.25 -7.58
C HIS A 85 22.74 8.19 -6.81
N TRP A 86 22.26 9.24 -7.47
CA TRP A 86 21.28 10.16 -6.92
C TRP A 86 19.97 9.45 -6.52
N LEU A 87 19.43 8.63 -7.42
CA LEU A 87 18.24 7.84 -7.12
C LEU A 87 18.48 6.91 -5.93
N SER A 88 19.62 6.22 -5.91
CA SER A 88 19.99 5.31 -4.81
C SER A 88 20.09 6.04 -3.46
N ALA A 89 20.72 7.22 -3.44
CA ALA A 89 20.80 8.06 -2.25
C ALA A 89 19.42 8.54 -1.79
N LEU A 90 18.54 8.91 -2.73
CA LEU A 90 17.19 9.36 -2.43
C LEU A 90 16.31 8.24 -1.87
N GLU A 91 16.37 7.04 -2.44
CA GLU A 91 15.65 5.85 -1.94
C GLU A 91 16.10 5.52 -0.50
N ARG A 92 17.41 5.47 -0.26
CA ARG A 92 17.99 5.18 1.06
C ARG A 92 17.62 6.23 2.11
N LEU A 93 17.85 7.51 1.80
CA LEU A 93 17.57 8.59 2.74
C LEU A 93 16.07 8.70 3.04
N SER A 94 15.21 8.51 2.04
CA SER A 94 13.76 8.49 2.24
C SER A 94 13.31 7.31 3.11
N ALA A 95 13.98 6.16 3.01
CA ALA A 95 13.74 5.01 3.87
C ALA A 95 14.20 5.25 5.31
N GLU A 96 15.40 5.80 5.51
CA GLU A 96 15.93 6.17 6.83
C GLU A 96 15.04 7.20 7.56
N LYS A 97 14.44 8.13 6.80
CA LYS A 97 13.48 9.11 7.32
C LYS A 97 12.07 8.55 7.54
N GLY A 98 11.84 7.28 7.21
CA GLY A 98 10.54 6.61 7.37
C GLY A 98 9.46 7.08 6.39
N CYS A 99 9.83 7.82 5.33
CA CYS A 99 8.89 8.24 4.30
C CYS A 99 8.47 7.08 3.40
N VAL A 100 9.37 6.11 3.23
CA VAL A 100 9.13 4.86 2.51
C VAL A 100 9.77 3.69 3.28
N SER A 101 9.39 2.46 2.94
CA SER A 101 10.11 1.26 3.41
C SER A 101 10.76 0.56 2.21
N GLU A 102 11.84 -0.20 2.45
CA GLU A 102 12.48 -1.01 1.41
C GLU A 102 11.47 -1.98 0.77
N ALA A 103 10.58 -2.57 1.58
CA ALA A 103 9.50 -3.43 1.11
C ALA A 103 8.53 -2.69 0.17
N MET A 104 8.17 -1.45 0.49
CA MET A 104 7.28 -0.63 -0.34
C MET A 104 7.92 -0.26 -1.68
N LEU A 105 9.21 0.10 -1.69
CA LEU A 105 9.97 0.38 -2.92
C LEU A 105 10.11 -0.87 -3.80
N ALA A 106 10.46 -2.01 -3.19
CA ALA A 106 10.57 -3.29 -3.89
C ALA A 106 9.22 -3.70 -4.50
N HIS A 107 8.13 -3.59 -3.72
CA HIS A 107 6.78 -3.88 -4.20
C HIS A 107 6.41 -2.98 -5.38
N ARG A 108 6.64 -1.66 -5.27
CA ARG A 108 6.34 -0.70 -6.33
C ARG A 108 7.12 -0.99 -7.62
N ARG A 109 8.36 -1.47 -7.51
CA ARG A 109 9.19 -1.87 -8.67
C ARG A 109 8.60 -3.08 -9.39
N VAL A 110 8.14 -4.07 -8.64
CA VAL A 110 7.44 -5.25 -9.19
C VAL A 110 6.15 -4.84 -9.89
N GLU A 111 5.33 -3.99 -9.26
CA GLU A 111 4.07 -3.51 -9.86
C GLU A 111 4.31 -2.77 -11.19
N TRP A 112 5.33 -1.92 -11.26
CA TRP A 112 5.70 -1.22 -12.49
C TRP A 112 6.23 -2.17 -13.57
N ASP A 113 7.04 -3.17 -13.21
CA ASP A 113 7.53 -4.18 -14.17
C ASP A 113 6.40 -5.03 -14.74
N GLU A 114 5.46 -5.46 -13.89
CA GLU A 114 4.25 -6.18 -14.31
C GLU A 114 3.35 -5.30 -15.19
N ALA A 115 3.15 -4.02 -14.83
CA ALA A 115 2.41 -3.07 -15.65
C ALA A 115 3.09 -2.88 -17.02
N ALA A 116 4.41 -2.76 -17.05
CA ALA A 116 5.17 -2.62 -18.29
C ALA A 116 5.02 -3.85 -19.19
N ARG A 117 5.18 -5.07 -18.64
CA ARG A 117 5.05 -6.33 -19.38
C ARG A 117 3.64 -6.59 -19.90
N SER A 118 2.62 -6.10 -19.20
CA SER A 118 1.21 -6.28 -19.57
C SER A 118 0.65 -5.18 -20.47
N THR A 119 1.37 -4.06 -20.63
CA THR A 119 0.94 -2.93 -21.47
C THR A 119 1.29 -3.20 -22.95
N PRO A 120 0.29 -3.27 -23.86
CA PRO A 120 0.57 -3.38 -25.29
C PRO A 120 1.44 -2.24 -25.80
N HIS A 121 2.34 -2.53 -26.75
CA HIS A 121 3.23 -1.52 -27.33
C HIS A 121 2.44 -0.31 -27.87
N GLY A 122 2.92 0.90 -27.55
CA GLY A 122 2.29 2.17 -27.94
C GLY A 122 1.22 2.67 -26.97
N GLN A 123 0.86 1.92 -25.93
CA GLN A 123 0.01 2.38 -24.84
C GLN A 123 0.85 2.90 -23.66
N PRO A 124 0.38 3.91 -22.91
CA PRO A 124 1.07 4.38 -21.72
C PRO A 124 1.06 3.29 -20.64
N ILE A 125 2.21 3.05 -20.01
CA ILE A 125 2.31 2.17 -18.84
C ILE A 125 1.64 2.92 -17.69
N VAL A 126 0.51 2.41 -17.24
CA VAL A 126 -0.19 2.92 -16.08
C VAL A 126 -0.07 1.90 -14.98
N LEU A 127 0.39 2.32 -13.79
CA LEU A 127 0.06 1.56 -12.60
C LEU A 127 -1.46 1.61 -12.50
N ARG A 128 -2.10 0.46 -12.69
CA ARG A 128 -3.47 0.32 -12.22
C ARG A 128 -3.40 0.59 -10.73
N HIS A 129 -3.98 1.71 -10.29
CA HIS A 129 -4.40 1.80 -8.90
C HIS A 129 -5.22 0.53 -8.67
N ARG A 130 -4.71 -0.37 -7.82
CA ARG A 130 -5.49 -1.50 -7.34
C ARG A 130 -6.62 -0.86 -6.52
N HIS A 131 -7.69 -0.56 -7.27
CA HIS A 131 -9.07 -0.23 -6.95
C HIS A 131 -9.35 1.18 -6.41
N ASP A 132 -9.90 2.06 -7.26
CA ASP A 132 -11.00 2.88 -6.76
C ASP A 132 -12.19 1.93 -6.56
N LEU A 133 -12.53 1.64 -5.30
CA LEU A 133 -13.74 0.89 -4.97
C LEU A 133 -14.94 1.66 -5.52
N THR A 134 -15.54 1.14 -6.58
CA THR A 134 -16.71 1.78 -7.19
C THR A 134 -17.87 1.81 -6.19
N ALA A 135 -18.79 2.77 -6.36
CA ALA A 135 -20.01 2.82 -5.56
C ALA A 135 -20.78 1.48 -5.61
N ALA A 136 -20.85 0.84 -6.78
CA ALA A 136 -21.48 -0.46 -6.95
C ALA A 136 -20.79 -1.58 -6.14
N THR A 137 -19.46 -1.56 -6.04
CA THR A 137 -18.70 -2.51 -5.21
C THR A 137 -18.97 -2.30 -3.73
N LEU A 138 -19.01 -1.04 -3.28
CA LEU A 138 -19.35 -0.70 -1.89
C LEU A 138 -20.79 -1.10 -1.55
N ASP A 139 -21.73 -0.90 -2.48
CA ASP A 139 -23.11 -1.32 -2.33
C ASP A 139 -23.23 -2.85 -2.23
N ALA A 140 -22.45 -3.58 -3.04
CA ALA A 140 -22.37 -5.04 -2.95
C ALA A 140 -21.89 -5.51 -1.57
N TYR A 141 -20.81 -4.91 -1.03
CA TYR A 141 -20.35 -5.21 0.34
C TYR A 141 -21.41 -4.88 1.39
N ARG A 142 -22.13 -3.76 1.26
CA ARG A 142 -23.19 -3.39 2.20
C ARG A 142 -24.43 -4.29 2.10
N ALA A 143 -24.69 -4.84 0.92
CA ALA A 143 -25.82 -5.72 0.66
C ALA A 143 -25.56 -7.17 1.10
N ALA A 144 -24.30 -7.62 1.06
CA ALA A 144 -23.88 -8.98 1.39
C ALA A 144 -24.26 -9.43 2.81
N ILE A 145 -24.44 -10.73 2.97
CA ILE A 145 -24.62 -11.40 4.26
C ILE A 145 -23.28 -12.01 4.66
N TYR A 146 -22.81 -11.65 5.84
CA TYR A 146 -21.57 -12.19 6.42
C TYR A 146 -21.95 -13.25 7.46
N ARG A 147 -21.94 -14.51 7.04
CA ARG A 147 -22.32 -15.65 7.88
C ARG A 147 -21.13 -16.12 8.70
N ILE A 148 -21.31 -16.20 10.01
CA ILE A 148 -20.41 -16.88 10.93
C ILE A 148 -21.00 -18.26 11.19
N ASP A 149 -20.22 -19.31 10.97
CA ASP A 149 -20.69 -20.67 11.17
C ASP A 149 -20.89 -20.96 12.66
N GLY A 150 -21.96 -21.68 12.95
CA GLY A 150 -22.27 -22.18 14.28
C GLY A 150 -21.20 -23.17 14.76
N VAL A 151 -20.65 -22.93 15.95
CA VAL A 151 -19.70 -23.83 16.62
C VAL A 151 -20.29 -24.27 17.95
N ASP A 152 -19.97 -25.49 18.39
CA ASP A 152 -20.41 -26.06 19.67
C ASP A 152 -21.95 -26.19 19.79
N GLY A 153 -22.62 -26.55 18.68
CA GLY A 153 -24.08 -26.74 18.65
C GLY A 153 -24.89 -25.43 18.63
N ARG A 154 -24.24 -24.28 18.49
CA ARG A 154 -24.89 -22.98 18.27
C ARG A 154 -25.30 -22.82 16.80
N PRO A 155 -26.38 -22.07 16.51
CA PRO A 155 -26.75 -21.77 15.14
C PRO A 155 -25.77 -20.78 14.48
N ASP A 156 -25.80 -20.73 13.15
CA ASP A 156 -25.10 -19.72 12.35
C ASP A 156 -25.58 -18.30 12.69
N ILE A 157 -24.70 -17.33 12.51
CA ILE A 157 -24.99 -15.91 12.74
C ILE A 157 -24.78 -15.14 11.43
N ASP A 158 -25.87 -14.59 10.89
CA ASP A 158 -25.85 -13.78 9.67
C ASP A 158 -25.77 -12.29 10.02
N MET A 159 -24.66 -11.64 9.67
CA MET A 159 -24.45 -10.21 9.84
C MET A 159 -24.67 -9.44 8.55
N LYS A 160 -25.12 -8.19 8.66
CA LYS A 160 -25.18 -7.24 7.55
C LYS A 160 -24.60 -5.89 7.99
N VAL A 161 -23.83 -5.26 7.11
CA VAL A 161 -23.22 -3.96 7.40
C VAL A 161 -24.30 -2.93 7.73
N GLY A 162 -24.11 -2.20 8.83
CA GLY A 162 -25.01 -1.15 9.31
C GLY A 162 -26.25 -1.66 10.05
N VAL A 163 -26.45 -2.97 10.18
CA VAL A 163 -27.62 -3.55 10.86
C VAL A 163 -27.18 -4.14 12.20
N ALA A 164 -27.79 -3.67 13.29
CA ALA A 164 -27.52 -4.20 14.63
C ALA A 164 -27.86 -5.70 14.71
N ASN A 165 -26.97 -6.48 15.31
CA ASN A 165 -27.10 -7.93 15.43
C ASN A 165 -26.86 -8.37 16.88
N ALA A 166 -27.92 -8.83 17.57
CA ALA A 166 -27.83 -9.23 18.98
C ALA A 166 -27.09 -10.57 19.18
N ALA A 167 -27.08 -11.44 18.17
CA ALA A 167 -26.40 -12.73 18.23
C ALA A 167 -24.88 -12.55 18.25
N VAL A 168 -24.33 -11.64 17.44
CA VAL A 168 -22.89 -11.34 17.49
C VAL A 168 -22.50 -10.65 18.80
N VAL A 169 -23.34 -9.77 19.36
CA VAL A 169 -23.10 -9.19 20.70
C VAL A 169 -22.99 -10.29 21.76
N SER A 170 -23.92 -11.25 21.73
CA SER A 170 -23.93 -12.39 22.65
C SER A 170 -22.70 -13.28 22.45
N LEU A 171 -22.26 -13.46 21.20
CA LEU A 171 -21.05 -14.21 20.87
C LEU A 171 -19.80 -13.53 21.42
N LEU A 172 -19.61 -12.22 21.18
CA LEU A 172 -18.45 -11.47 21.66
C LEU A 172 -18.39 -11.47 23.20
N ALA A 173 -19.53 -11.31 23.86
CA ALA A 173 -19.63 -11.37 25.32
C ALA A 173 -19.25 -12.77 25.86
N HIS A 174 -19.77 -13.84 25.26
CA HIS A 174 -19.45 -15.21 25.67
C HIS A 174 -17.97 -15.57 25.43
N ARG A 175 -17.37 -15.06 24.35
CA ARG A 175 -15.96 -15.29 24.03
C ARG A 175 -15.04 -14.29 24.75
N GLU A 176 -15.59 -13.41 25.60
CA GLU A 176 -14.88 -12.42 26.41
C GLU A 176 -14.00 -11.45 25.59
N VAL A 177 -14.40 -11.13 24.36
CA VAL A 177 -13.69 -10.21 23.47
C VAL A 177 -14.45 -8.90 23.28
N ALA A 178 -13.73 -7.83 22.91
CA ALA A 178 -14.31 -6.51 22.68
C ALA A 178 -14.84 -6.30 21.26
N SER A 179 -14.24 -7.00 20.31
CA SER A 179 -14.46 -6.82 18.88
C SER A 179 -14.04 -8.05 18.10
N ALA A 180 -14.36 -8.05 16.82
CA ALA A 180 -13.91 -9.04 15.86
C ALA A 180 -13.87 -8.45 14.45
N VAL A 181 -13.14 -9.13 13.57
CA VAL A 181 -13.03 -8.80 12.15
C VAL A 181 -13.43 -10.02 11.32
N PHE A 182 -14.31 -9.82 10.35
CA PHE A 182 -14.65 -10.78 9.32
C PHE A 182 -13.81 -10.51 8.07
N VAL A 183 -13.02 -11.48 7.66
CA VAL A 183 -12.04 -11.34 6.57
C VAL A 183 -11.94 -12.63 5.75
N THR A 184 -11.72 -12.49 4.44
CA THR A 184 -11.32 -13.60 3.55
C THR A 184 -9.91 -13.35 3.02
N ALA A 185 -9.29 -14.40 2.48
CA ALA A 185 -8.07 -14.30 1.68
C ALA A 185 -8.32 -14.60 0.20
N PHE A 186 -9.57 -14.88 -0.17
CA PHE A 186 -9.96 -15.18 -1.54
C PHE A 186 -9.86 -13.92 -2.39
N ASN A 187 -9.62 -14.16 -3.67
CA ASN A 187 -9.69 -13.16 -4.73
C ASN A 187 -9.06 -11.81 -4.32
N PRO A 188 -7.74 -11.76 -4.08
CA PRO A 188 -7.07 -10.58 -3.58
C PRO A 188 -7.40 -9.37 -4.46
N PHE A 189 -7.85 -8.30 -3.82
CA PHE A 189 -8.34 -7.08 -4.43
C PHE A 189 -9.49 -7.27 -5.43
N GLY A 190 -10.15 -8.43 -5.41
CA GLY A 190 -11.22 -8.81 -6.35
C GLY A 190 -10.72 -9.52 -7.61
N GLU A 191 -9.43 -9.82 -7.72
CA GLU A 191 -8.89 -10.62 -8.82
C GLU A 191 -9.25 -12.09 -8.63
N VAL A 192 -10.06 -12.64 -9.54
CA VAL A 192 -10.52 -14.03 -9.44
C VAL A 192 -9.36 -15.00 -9.61
N LEU A 193 -9.10 -15.81 -8.57
CA LEU A 193 -8.08 -16.86 -8.59
C LEU A 193 -8.68 -18.26 -8.77
N ALA A 194 -7.83 -19.21 -9.15
CA ALA A 194 -8.21 -20.61 -9.21
C ALA A 194 -8.61 -21.14 -7.80
N PRO A 195 -9.57 -22.07 -7.70
CA PRO A 195 -10.05 -22.58 -6.41
C PRO A 195 -8.95 -23.10 -5.47
N ASP A 196 -7.97 -23.84 -6.01
CA ASP A 196 -6.85 -24.37 -5.21
C ASP A 196 -5.93 -23.27 -4.66
N GLU A 197 -5.78 -22.17 -5.39
CA GLU A 197 -5.00 -21.02 -4.95
C GLU A 197 -5.74 -20.27 -3.84
N ASN A 198 -7.03 -20.01 -4.02
CA ASN A 198 -7.89 -19.44 -2.98
C ASN A 198 -7.86 -20.30 -1.71
N ALA A 199 -7.92 -21.64 -1.84
CA ALA A 199 -7.80 -22.57 -0.72
C ALA A 199 -6.42 -22.50 -0.03
N ARG A 200 -5.32 -22.34 -0.79
CA ARG A 200 -3.97 -22.10 -0.22
C ARG A 200 -3.94 -20.80 0.58
N ARG A 201 -4.44 -19.71 0.01
CA ARG A 201 -4.48 -18.39 0.66
C ARG A 201 -5.28 -18.41 1.96
N LEU A 202 -6.43 -19.10 1.99
CA LEU A 202 -7.22 -19.26 3.22
C LEU A 202 -6.48 -20.05 4.30
N ARG A 203 -5.73 -21.11 3.94
CA ARG A 203 -4.88 -21.82 4.91
C ARG A 203 -3.81 -20.90 5.50
N SER A 204 -3.15 -20.11 4.65
CA SER A 204 -2.18 -19.11 5.12
C SER A 204 -2.82 -18.04 6.02
N LEU A 205 -4.07 -17.64 5.77
CA LEU A 205 -4.82 -16.75 6.64
C LEU A 205 -5.08 -17.37 8.01
N VAL A 206 -5.49 -18.64 8.06
CA VAL A 206 -5.69 -19.37 9.34
C VAL A 206 -4.38 -19.43 10.13
N GLU A 207 -3.28 -19.79 9.48
CA GLU A 207 -1.95 -19.86 10.11
C GLU A 207 -1.49 -18.48 10.62
N TYR A 208 -1.68 -17.43 9.82
CA TYR A 208 -1.30 -16.07 10.16
C TYR A 208 -2.10 -15.54 11.37
N VAL A 209 -3.42 -15.76 11.39
CA VAL A 209 -4.26 -15.41 12.54
C VAL A 209 -3.81 -16.15 13.80
N GLY A 210 -3.46 -17.44 13.68
CA GLY A 210 -2.92 -18.23 14.78
C GLY A 210 -1.58 -17.70 15.28
N ALA A 211 -0.69 -17.26 14.39
CA ALA A 211 0.60 -16.67 14.74
C ALA A 211 0.45 -15.32 15.48
N LEU A 212 -0.65 -14.59 15.24
CA LEU A 212 -1.02 -13.40 16.02
C LEU A 212 -1.60 -13.73 17.41
N GLY A 213 -1.74 -15.01 17.76
CA GLY A 213 -2.35 -15.46 19.02
C GLY A 213 -3.86 -15.28 19.07
N LEU A 214 -4.49 -15.05 17.92
CA LEU A 214 -5.93 -14.84 17.80
C LEU A 214 -6.65 -16.14 17.45
N ARG A 215 -7.94 -16.19 17.76
CA ARG A 215 -8.82 -17.32 17.41
C ARG A 215 -9.82 -16.85 16.36
N ALA A 216 -10.17 -17.74 15.43
CA ALA A 216 -11.16 -17.48 14.41
C ALA A 216 -12.26 -18.54 14.40
N LEU A 217 -13.46 -18.13 14.04
CA LEU A 217 -14.55 -19.02 13.66
C LEU A 217 -14.65 -19.04 12.12
N PRO A 218 -14.98 -20.19 11.50
CA PRO A 218 -15.24 -20.23 10.08
C PRO A 218 -16.51 -19.46 9.74
N GLY A 219 -16.60 -19.03 8.49
CA GLY A 219 -17.76 -18.33 7.96
C GLY A 219 -17.69 -18.18 6.45
N ALA A 220 -18.69 -17.53 5.88
CA ALA A 220 -18.71 -17.22 4.46
C ALA A 220 -19.38 -15.88 4.16
N GLY A 221 -18.83 -15.16 3.18
CA GLY A 221 -19.53 -14.05 2.53
C GLY A 221 -20.57 -14.60 1.58
N VAL A 222 -21.85 -14.44 1.90
CA VAL A 222 -22.98 -14.92 1.10
C VAL A 222 -23.61 -13.75 0.37
N ASP A 223 -23.68 -13.84 -0.96
CA ASP A 223 -24.46 -12.92 -1.75
C ASP A 223 -25.96 -13.33 -1.72
N PRO A 224 -26.87 -12.49 -1.20
CA PRO A 224 -28.31 -12.78 -1.18
C PRO A 224 -28.90 -13.00 -2.58
N MET A 225 -28.30 -12.39 -3.60
CA MET A 225 -28.73 -12.50 -4.99
C MET A 225 -28.14 -13.73 -5.69
N ASN A 226 -27.25 -14.47 -5.00
CA ASN A 226 -26.61 -15.69 -5.48
C ASN A 226 -25.85 -15.51 -6.80
N VAL A 227 -25.36 -14.29 -7.07
CA VAL A 227 -24.61 -13.89 -8.26
C VAL A 227 -23.12 -14.25 -8.12
N TRP A 228 -22.59 -14.26 -6.88
CA TRP A 228 -21.20 -14.62 -6.59
C TRP A 228 -21.12 -15.89 -5.73
N ILE A 229 -20.04 -16.66 -5.91
CA ILE A 229 -19.77 -17.88 -5.12
C ILE A 229 -19.42 -17.46 -3.71
N ALA A 230 -20.03 -18.10 -2.71
CA ALA A 230 -19.75 -17.81 -1.31
C ALA A 230 -18.25 -17.95 -1.00
N GLU A 231 -17.63 -16.90 -0.50
CA GLU A 231 -16.20 -16.88 -0.20
C GLU A 231 -15.96 -17.36 1.22
N ALA A 232 -15.24 -18.46 1.36
CA ALA A 232 -14.82 -18.97 2.66
C ALA A 232 -14.00 -17.89 3.38
N SER A 233 -14.37 -17.64 4.64
CA SER A 233 -13.93 -16.47 5.41
C SER A 233 -13.71 -16.87 6.87
N LEU A 234 -13.06 -15.97 7.61
CA LEU A 234 -12.80 -16.11 9.04
C LEU A 234 -13.43 -14.95 9.81
N PHE A 235 -14.07 -15.27 10.91
CA PHE A 235 -14.47 -14.31 11.94
C PHE A 235 -13.45 -14.34 13.09
N VAL A 236 -12.50 -13.41 13.03
CA VAL A 236 -11.34 -13.33 13.92
C VAL A 236 -11.73 -12.60 15.22
N LEU A 237 -11.83 -13.36 16.30
CA LEU A 237 -12.23 -12.89 17.62
C LEU A 237 -11.10 -12.09 18.29
N GLY A 238 -11.43 -10.94 18.87
CA GLY A 238 -10.47 -10.06 19.54
C GLY A 238 -9.70 -9.13 18.60
N ALA A 239 -9.90 -9.25 17.27
CA ALA A 239 -9.25 -8.38 16.30
C ALA A 239 -9.69 -6.90 16.47
N THR A 240 -8.72 -6.00 16.46
CA THR A 240 -8.90 -4.55 16.54
C THR A 240 -8.92 -3.92 15.14
N PRO A 241 -9.23 -2.61 15.00
CA PRO A 241 -9.04 -1.91 13.73
C PRO A 241 -7.61 -2.00 13.19
N ASP A 242 -6.59 -1.92 14.05
CA ASP A 242 -5.18 -2.09 13.63
C ASP A 242 -4.93 -3.52 13.12
N THR A 243 -5.52 -4.53 13.77
CA THR A 243 -5.47 -5.92 13.27
C THR A 243 -6.18 -6.03 11.91
N ALA A 244 -7.28 -5.32 11.72
CA ALA A 244 -8.02 -5.29 10.47
C ALA A 244 -7.14 -4.75 9.33
N ASP A 245 -6.43 -3.65 9.57
CA ASP A 245 -5.52 -3.03 8.60
C ASP A 245 -4.36 -3.99 8.28
N VAL A 246 -3.75 -4.63 9.28
CA VAL A 246 -2.71 -5.67 9.09
C VAL A 246 -3.21 -6.82 8.23
N LEU A 247 -4.40 -7.36 8.52
CA LEU A 247 -4.97 -8.49 7.77
C LEU A 247 -5.33 -8.09 6.33
N MET A 248 -5.89 -6.90 6.13
CA MET A 248 -6.20 -6.37 4.80
C MET A 248 -4.95 -6.24 3.94
N THR A 249 -3.87 -5.68 4.48
CA THR A 249 -2.60 -5.53 3.76
C THR A 249 -1.95 -6.88 3.49
N ALA A 250 -1.87 -7.77 4.49
CA ALA A 250 -1.24 -9.08 4.33
C ALA A 250 -1.94 -9.97 3.30
N PHE A 251 -3.28 -9.89 3.23
CA PHE A 251 -4.09 -10.74 2.35
C PHE A 251 -4.65 -10.01 1.13
N ALA A 252 -4.19 -8.77 0.89
CA ALA A 252 -4.55 -7.96 -0.27
C ALA A 252 -6.07 -7.85 -0.41
N GLN A 253 -6.77 -7.41 0.64
CA GLN A 253 -8.23 -7.30 0.65
C GLN A 253 -8.66 -5.84 0.53
N ASN A 254 -9.63 -5.55 -0.34
CA ASN A 254 -10.15 -4.19 -0.48
C ASN A 254 -10.85 -3.68 0.78
N ALA A 255 -11.49 -4.57 1.54
CA ALA A 255 -12.24 -4.22 2.73
C ALA A 255 -12.45 -5.45 3.63
N VAL A 256 -12.79 -5.20 4.90
CA VAL A 256 -13.22 -6.19 5.88
C VAL A 256 -14.44 -5.67 6.65
N VAL A 257 -15.14 -6.57 7.35
CA VAL A 257 -16.25 -6.17 8.22
C VAL A 257 -15.80 -6.25 9.68
N TYR A 258 -15.83 -5.10 10.36
CA TYR A 258 -15.51 -4.99 11.78
C TYR A 258 -16.79 -4.88 12.61
N VAL A 259 -16.81 -5.50 13.79
CA VAL A 259 -17.91 -5.35 14.74
C VAL A 259 -17.36 -5.30 16.16
N ASP A 260 -17.93 -4.44 16.99
CA ASP A 260 -17.62 -4.31 18.41
C ASP A 260 -18.84 -4.65 19.29
N ARG A 261 -18.75 -4.38 20.60
CA ARG A 261 -19.82 -4.65 21.56
C ARG A 261 -21.14 -3.92 21.29
N ALA A 262 -21.16 -2.86 20.46
CA ALA A 262 -22.41 -2.24 20.02
C ALA A 262 -23.19 -3.14 19.04
N GLY A 263 -22.52 -4.14 18.44
CA GLY A 263 -23.18 -5.14 17.60
C GLY A 263 -23.58 -4.64 16.23
N VAL A 264 -23.06 -3.50 15.78
CA VAL A 264 -23.33 -2.94 14.45
C VAL A 264 -22.10 -3.19 13.56
N PRO A 265 -22.16 -4.14 12.61
CA PRO A 265 -21.05 -4.41 11.71
C PRO A 265 -20.79 -3.21 10.79
N ARG A 266 -19.51 -2.87 10.60
CA ARG A 266 -19.05 -1.72 9.83
C ARG A 266 -18.04 -2.19 8.78
N LEU A 267 -18.17 -1.65 7.58
CA LEU A 267 -17.18 -1.86 6.53
C LEU A 267 -15.95 -1.01 6.82
N LEU A 268 -14.79 -1.64 6.92
CA LEU A 268 -13.49 -0.99 6.99
C LEU A 268 -12.78 -1.18 5.65
N LEU A 269 -12.38 -0.10 5.01
CA LEU A 269 -11.67 -0.15 3.72
C LEU A 269 -10.17 -0.35 3.93
N HIS A 270 -9.48 -0.94 2.95
CA HIS A 270 -8.02 -1.06 2.96
C HIS A 270 -7.37 0.30 3.30
N PRO A 271 -6.25 0.33 4.07
CA PRO A 271 -5.57 1.57 4.44
C PRO A 271 -5.26 2.50 3.26
N ASP A 272 -4.90 1.92 2.11
CA ASP A 272 -4.62 2.67 0.88
C ASP A 272 -5.83 3.42 0.28
N HIS A 273 -7.05 3.19 0.79
CA HIS A 273 -8.26 3.92 0.40
C HIS A 273 -8.66 5.04 1.38
N ARG A 274 -7.90 5.28 2.45
CA ARG A 274 -8.25 6.23 3.53
C ARG A 274 -7.37 7.46 3.56
#